data_AF-A0A387HBI4-F1
#
_entry.id   AF-A0A387HBI4-F1
#
_cell.length_a   1.000
_cell.length_b   1.000
_cell.length_c   1.000
_cell.angle_alpha   90.00
_cell.angle_beta   90.00
_cell.angle_gamma   90.00
#
_symmetry.space_group_name_H-M   'P 1'
#
loop_
_entity.id
_entity.type
_entity.pdbx_description
1 polymer ?
#
loop_
_entity_poly.entity_id
_entity_poly.type
_entity_poly.pdbx_seq_one_letter_code
_entity_poly.pdbx_strand_id
1 'polypeptide(L)'
;MEGIGEWARHWQYPELPGLDLLRARYVSHSFPRHAHEGFVLGAVRTGIEDVVMSGGTIRARPGTVVMINPEVPHAAHAGTPEGWTYATLYPSAHLVADIAADTTTLRGTAGFAESIVEDPDTALLIQDVHRAAEQGNALAADTVFRVAVSRLLRRHGHALPERTVRSAGARAAASARLLLTQRLNEPPSLEQLAKELDTSPFALLRAFKAEYGLPPHAWLTGERVRRACRLLDGGTPPAEAAVAVGFSDQPHLNRHFTRIVGVTPGAYRRERAGT
;
A
#
# COMPACT_ATOMS: atom_id res chain seq x y z
N MET A 1 0.39 4.63 27.84
CA MET A 1 1.41 3.57 27.95
C MET A 1 1.38 2.78 26.66
N GLU A 2 2.33 3.01 25.75
CA GLU A 2 2.52 2.12 24.61
C GLU A 2 2.92 0.74 25.17
N GLY A 3 2.13 -0.30 24.87
CA GLY A 3 2.37 -1.64 25.38
C GLY A 3 3.69 -2.23 24.88
N ILE A 4 4.26 -3.15 25.66
CA ILE A 4 5.51 -3.87 25.32
C ILE A 4 5.30 -4.82 24.11
N GLY A 5 4.05 -5.23 23.85
CA GLY A 5 3.68 -6.14 22.76
C GLY A 5 3.53 -5.47 21.39
N GLU A 6 3.33 -6.28 20.35
CA GLU A 6 2.96 -5.81 19.03
C GLU A 6 1.58 -5.12 19.06
N TRP A 7 1.46 -4.03 18.33
CA TRP A 7 0.21 -3.32 18.16
C TRP A 7 0.18 -2.62 16.81
N ALA A 8 -1.02 -2.43 16.28
CA ALA A 8 -1.21 -1.70 15.03
C ALA A 8 -2.58 -1.03 15.03
N ARG A 9 -2.62 0.20 14.51
CA ARG A 9 -3.83 0.99 14.32
C ARG A 9 -3.82 1.50 12.88
N HIS A 10 -4.84 1.15 12.12
CA HIS A 10 -5.01 1.58 10.73
C HIS A 10 -6.36 2.30 10.59
N TRP A 11 -6.35 3.60 10.35
CA TRP A 11 -7.57 4.42 10.38
C TRP A 11 -7.59 5.43 9.24
N GLN A 12 -8.76 6.03 9.03
CA GLN A 12 -8.93 7.20 8.18
C GLN A 12 -9.12 8.41 9.09
N TYR A 13 -8.59 9.55 8.67
CA TYR A 13 -8.92 10.80 9.32
C TYR A 13 -10.02 11.49 8.52
N PRO A 14 -11.26 11.60 9.04
CA PRO A 14 -12.44 12.01 8.25
C PRO A 14 -12.30 13.37 7.57
N GLU A 15 -11.62 14.30 8.24
CA GLU A 15 -11.36 15.66 7.74
C GLU A 15 -10.25 15.70 6.66
N LEU A 16 -9.62 14.56 6.36
CA LEU A 16 -8.63 14.38 5.30
C LEU A 16 -9.00 13.18 4.42
N PRO A 17 -10.06 13.29 3.60
CA PRO A 17 -10.48 12.19 2.73
C PRO A 17 -9.38 11.80 1.75
N GLY A 18 -9.19 10.48 1.57
CA GLY A 18 -8.16 9.93 0.70
C GLY A 18 -6.77 9.78 1.36
N LEU A 19 -6.66 10.02 2.67
CA LEU A 19 -5.48 9.73 3.47
C LEU A 19 -5.78 8.64 4.52
N ASP A 20 -5.18 7.47 4.34
CA ASP A 20 -5.16 6.43 5.35
C ASP A 20 -3.89 6.55 6.21
N LEU A 21 -4.03 6.26 7.50
CA LEU A 21 -2.98 6.38 8.51
C LEU A 21 -2.73 5.00 9.14
N LEU A 22 -1.47 4.60 9.23
CA LEU A 22 -1.04 3.44 10.01
C LEU A 22 0.04 3.84 11.00
N ARG A 23 -0.14 3.43 12.26
CA ARG A 23 0.96 3.32 13.21
C ARG A 23 0.98 1.94 13.80
N ALA A 24 2.17 1.42 13.98
CA ALA A 24 2.34 0.10 14.53
C ALA A 24 3.71 -0.09 15.17
N ARG A 25 3.75 -1.07 16.06
CA ARG A 25 4.94 -1.76 16.52
C ARG A 25 4.84 -3.21 16.08
N TYR A 26 5.78 -3.65 15.26
CA TYR A 26 5.90 -5.04 14.81
C TYR A 26 7.24 -5.61 15.21
N VAL A 27 7.26 -6.91 15.53
CA VAL A 27 8.43 -7.68 15.94
C VAL A 27 8.49 -8.98 15.11
N SER A 28 7.42 -9.77 15.13
CA SER A 28 7.26 -11.02 14.41
C SER A 28 6.47 -10.87 13.11
N HIS A 29 5.67 -9.82 12.98
CA HIS A 29 4.89 -9.57 11.78
C HIS A 29 5.82 -9.32 10.57
N SER A 30 5.48 -9.94 9.44
CA SER A 30 6.11 -9.66 8.16
C SER A 30 5.05 -9.51 7.09
N PHE A 31 5.14 -8.40 6.38
CA PHE A 31 4.34 -8.13 5.19
C PHE A 31 4.93 -8.92 4.02
N PRO A 32 4.19 -9.88 3.43
CA PRO A 32 4.64 -10.58 2.24
C PRO A 32 4.70 -9.60 1.06
N ARG A 33 5.20 -10.05 -0.10
CA ARG A 33 5.21 -9.20 -1.28
C ARG A 33 3.78 -8.80 -1.70
N HIS A 34 3.48 -7.50 -1.68
CA HIS A 34 2.18 -6.90 -1.97
C HIS A 34 2.37 -5.51 -2.59
N ALA A 35 1.29 -4.84 -2.99
CA ALA A 35 1.32 -3.49 -3.55
C ALA A 35 0.04 -2.72 -3.17
N HIS A 36 0.16 -1.41 -3.01
CA HIS A 36 -0.94 -0.49 -2.68
C HIS A 36 -1.40 0.28 -3.92
N GLU A 37 -2.64 0.76 -3.89
CA GLU A 37 -3.20 1.66 -4.92
C GLU A 37 -2.74 3.11 -4.72
N GLY A 38 -2.58 3.55 -3.48
CA GLY A 38 -1.99 4.84 -3.12
C GLY A 38 -0.48 4.76 -2.92
N PHE A 39 0.10 5.89 -2.53
CA PHE A 39 1.50 5.98 -2.11
C PHE A 39 1.69 5.37 -0.72
N VAL A 40 2.92 5.00 -0.40
CA VAL A 40 3.35 4.69 0.97
C VAL A 40 4.45 5.68 1.36
N LEU A 41 4.18 6.51 2.36
CA LEU A 41 5.16 7.45 2.93
C LEU A 41 5.38 7.06 4.40
N GLY A 42 6.46 6.32 4.66
CA GLY A 42 6.73 5.71 5.96
C GLY A 42 7.92 6.35 6.67
N ALA A 43 7.82 6.51 7.99
CA ALA A 43 8.92 6.95 8.83
C ALA A 43 9.07 6.04 10.06
N VAL A 44 10.25 5.42 10.20
CA VAL A 44 10.59 4.61 11.37
C VAL A 44 10.91 5.51 12.56
N ARG A 45 10.30 5.23 13.71
CA ARG A 45 10.52 5.90 14.99
C ARG A 45 11.58 5.20 15.83
N THR A 46 11.51 3.87 15.92
CA THR A 46 12.49 3.03 16.64
C THR A 46 12.70 1.71 15.90
N GLY A 47 13.86 1.09 16.10
CA GLY A 47 14.21 -0.17 15.44
C GLY A 47 14.54 0.00 13.95
N ILE A 48 14.38 -1.09 13.19
CA ILE A 48 14.72 -1.13 11.77
C ILE A 48 13.65 -1.92 11.00
N GLU A 49 13.16 -1.33 9.91
CA GLU A 49 12.32 -2.01 8.92
C GLU A 49 13.14 -2.31 7.66
N ASP A 50 13.24 -3.59 7.30
CA ASP A 50 13.82 -4.02 6.03
C ASP A 50 12.71 -4.13 4.98
N VAL A 51 12.75 -3.22 4.00
CA VAL A 51 11.80 -3.11 2.89
C VAL A 51 12.40 -3.75 1.64
N VAL A 52 11.82 -4.87 1.19
CA VAL A 52 12.30 -5.61 0.03
C VAL A 52 11.61 -5.11 -1.23
N MET A 53 12.39 -4.51 -2.13
CA MET A 53 11.98 -4.01 -3.43
C MET A 53 12.54 -4.90 -4.55
N SER A 54 12.18 -4.63 -5.81
CA SER A 54 12.78 -5.35 -6.96
C SER A 54 14.29 -5.10 -7.11
N GLY A 55 14.78 -3.93 -6.69
CA GLY A 55 16.19 -3.54 -6.77
C GLY A 55 17.05 -3.99 -5.59
N GLY A 56 16.48 -4.67 -4.59
CA GLY A 56 17.18 -5.07 -3.38
C GLY A 56 16.41 -4.72 -2.11
N THR A 57 17.07 -4.91 -0.96
CA THR A 57 16.51 -4.57 0.36
C THR A 57 16.99 -3.20 0.80
N ILE A 58 16.03 -2.37 1.15
CA ILE A 58 16.22 -1.06 1.77
C ILE A 58 16.10 -1.22 3.27
N ARG A 59 17.00 -0.58 4.02
CA ARG A 59 17.00 -0.60 5.49
C ARG A 59 16.55 0.74 6.05
N ALA A 60 15.27 0.83 6.44
CA ALA A 60 14.69 2.04 7.02
C ALA A 60 14.97 2.11 8.52
N ARG A 61 15.52 3.25 8.94
CA ARG A 61 15.92 3.55 10.33
C ARG A 61 15.38 4.93 10.74
N PRO A 62 15.41 5.30 12.03
CA PRO A 62 15.08 6.65 12.46
C PRO A 62 15.84 7.72 11.66
N GLY A 63 15.12 8.76 11.24
CA GLY A 63 15.63 9.83 10.37
C GLY A 63 15.51 9.56 8.87
N THR A 64 15.01 8.39 8.46
CA THR A 64 14.76 8.08 7.04
C THR A 64 13.27 8.11 6.71
N VAL A 65 12.96 8.45 5.45
CA VAL A 65 11.61 8.39 4.88
C VAL A 65 11.60 7.37 3.75
N VAL A 66 10.75 6.37 3.87
CA VAL A 66 10.44 5.40 2.81
C VAL A 66 9.35 5.97 1.92
N MET A 67 9.56 5.92 0.61
CA MET A 67 8.61 6.40 -0.40
C MET A 67 8.35 5.29 -1.40
N ILE A 68 7.11 4.83 -1.49
CA ILE A 68 6.72 3.79 -2.45
C ILE A 68 5.59 4.33 -3.32
N ASN A 69 5.82 4.32 -4.64
CA ASN A 69 4.83 4.74 -5.62
C ASN A 69 3.68 3.71 -5.71
N PRO A 70 2.49 4.13 -6.18
CA PRO A 70 1.38 3.25 -6.50
C PRO A 70 1.78 2.03 -7.32
N GLU A 71 1.14 0.89 -7.03
CA GLU A 71 1.31 -0.39 -7.70
C GLU A 71 2.74 -0.97 -7.67
N VAL A 72 3.69 -0.41 -6.91
CA VAL A 72 5.06 -0.95 -6.78
C VAL A 72 5.10 -2.08 -5.75
N PRO A 73 5.40 -3.33 -6.15
CA PRO A 73 5.37 -4.44 -5.21
C PRO A 73 6.57 -4.48 -4.30
N HIS A 74 6.30 -4.60 -3.00
CA HIS A 74 7.28 -4.62 -1.94
C HIS A 74 6.88 -5.57 -0.82
N ALA A 75 7.84 -5.92 0.04
CA ALA A 75 7.62 -6.67 1.28
C ALA A 75 8.31 -5.93 2.42
N ALA A 76 7.90 -6.18 3.67
CA ALA A 76 8.50 -5.56 4.84
C ALA A 76 8.61 -6.55 6.00
N HIS A 77 9.69 -6.45 6.75
CA HIS A 77 9.95 -7.27 7.94
C HIS A 77 10.92 -6.56 8.87
N ALA A 78 11.04 -7.06 10.10
CA ALA A 78 11.99 -6.52 11.06
C ALA A 78 13.43 -6.73 10.58
N GLY A 79 14.23 -5.66 10.59
CA GLY A 79 15.67 -5.73 10.31
C GLY A 79 16.51 -6.11 11.54
N THR A 80 15.92 -6.08 12.73
CA THR A 80 16.52 -6.53 14.00
C THR A 80 15.50 -7.30 14.87
N PRO A 81 15.95 -8.10 15.85
CA PRO A 81 15.06 -8.90 16.70
C PRO A 81 14.07 -8.08 17.56
N GLU A 82 14.38 -6.81 17.83
CA GLU A 82 13.55 -5.92 18.65
C GLU A 82 12.34 -5.36 17.90
N GLY A 83 12.29 -5.60 16.58
CA GLY A 83 11.24 -5.11 15.69
C GLY A 83 11.44 -3.65 15.28
N TRP A 84 10.34 -3.02 14.86
CA TRP A 84 10.30 -1.61 14.51
C TRP A 84 8.99 -0.97 14.96
N THR A 85 9.05 0.33 15.23
CA THR A 85 7.87 1.18 15.44
C THR A 85 7.90 2.27 14.39
N TYR A 86 6.78 2.53 13.72
CA TYR A 86 6.73 3.43 12.59
C TYR A 86 5.35 4.08 12.44
N ALA A 87 5.35 5.17 11.68
CA ALA A 87 4.14 5.83 11.23
C ALA A 87 4.18 5.95 9.70
N THR A 88 3.05 5.65 9.08
CA THR A 88 2.91 5.61 7.63
C THR A 88 1.68 6.40 7.21
N LEU A 89 1.86 7.19 6.16
CA LEU A 89 0.79 7.88 5.44
C LEU A 89 0.55 7.11 4.14
N TYR A 90 -0.71 6.85 3.84
CA TYR A 90 -1.15 6.25 2.58
C TYR A 90 -2.03 7.23 1.80
N PRO A 91 -1.47 8.31 1.24
CA PRO A 91 -2.27 9.24 0.45
C PRO A 91 -2.63 8.62 -0.90
N SER A 92 -3.86 8.87 -1.33
CA SER A 92 -4.32 8.52 -2.68
C SER A 92 -3.47 9.21 -3.75
N ALA A 93 -3.43 8.62 -4.94
CA ALA A 93 -2.72 9.23 -6.06
C ALA A 93 -3.27 10.62 -6.44
N HIS A 94 -4.57 10.84 -6.24
CA HIS A 94 -5.21 12.13 -6.48
C HIS A 94 -4.71 13.21 -5.53
N LEU A 95 -4.64 12.93 -4.21
CA LEU A 95 -4.12 13.91 -3.24
C LEU A 95 -2.69 14.33 -3.54
N VAL A 96 -1.83 13.37 -3.89
CA VAL A 96 -0.43 13.67 -4.25
C VAL A 96 -0.36 14.47 -5.55
N ALA A 97 -1.21 14.16 -6.53
CA ALA A 97 -1.27 14.90 -7.79
C ALA A 97 -1.72 16.35 -7.58
N ASP A 98 -2.72 16.60 -6.73
CA ASP A 98 -3.21 17.95 -6.42
C ASP A 98 -2.11 18.78 -5.75
N ILE A 99 -1.42 18.22 -4.74
CA ILE A 99 -0.30 18.90 -4.08
C ILE A 99 0.84 19.13 -5.09
N ALA A 100 1.13 18.18 -5.98
CA ALA A 100 2.15 18.34 -7.00
C ALA A 100 1.82 19.49 -7.96
N ALA A 101 0.55 19.62 -8.36
CA ALA A 101 0.09 20.69 -9.24
C ALA A 101 0.25 22.08 -8.61
N ASP A 102 -0.02 22.21 -7.30
CA ASP A 102 0.09 23.48 -6.58
C ASP A 102 1.52 23.87 -6.22
N THR A 103 2.41 22.87 -6.05
CA THR A 103 3.71 23.09 -5.40
C THR A 103 4.91 22.79 -6.28
N THR A 104 4.73 22.21 -7.46
CA THR A 104 5.83 21.82 -8.35
C THR A 104 5.58 22.22 -9.80
N THR A 105 6.58 22.01 -10.65
CA THR A 105 6.46 22.15 -12.10
C THR A 105 6.45 20.80 -12.81
N LEU A 106 6.20 19.70 -12.08
CA LEU A 106 6.19 18.35 -12.64
C LEU A 106 5.07 18.21 -13.67
N ARG A 107 5.38 17.58 -14.80
CA ARG A 107 4.41 17.26 -15.86
C ARG A 107 4.21 15.75 -15.92
N GLY A 108 2.95 15.32 -16.05
CA GLY A 108 2.59 13.90 -16.04
C GLY A 108 2.28 13.40 -14.63
N THR A 109 2.30 12.08 -14.45
CA THR A 109 1.97 11.46 -13.15
C THR A 109 3.09 11.68 -12.16
N ALA A 110 2.83 12.45 -11.09
CA ALA A 110 3.80 12.67 -10.03
C ALA A 110 4.15 11.37 -9.29
N GLY A 111 5.41 11.21 -8.91
CA GLY A 111 5.87 10.16 -8.00
C GLY A 111 7.30 10.41 -7.56
N PHE A 112 7.93 9.42 -6.94
CA PHE A 112 9.28 9.53 -6.35
C PHE A 112 10.27 8.67 -7.11
N ALA A 113 11.45 9.21 -7.39
CA ALA A 113 12.52 8.46 -8.05
C ALA A 113 13.27 7.55 -7.07
N GLU A 114 13.44 8.01 -5.84
CA GLU A 114 14.09 7.29 -4.75
C GLU A 114 13.03 6.59 -3.90
N SER A 115 13.36 5.41 -3.37
CA SER A 115 12.47 4.68 -2.46
C SER A 115 12.78 4.89 -0.98
N ILE A 116 13.93 5.51 -0.68
CA ILE A 116 14.34 5.89 0.67
C ILE A 116 15.27 7.09 0.62
N VAL A 117 15.11 8.01 1.57
CA VAL A 117 15.98 9.18 1.75
C VAL A 117 16.25 9.43 3.22
N GLU A 118 17.40 10.02 3.54
CA GLU A 118 17.67 10.57 4.87
C GLU A 118 17.14 12.00 4.93
N ASP A 119 15.94 12.15 5.51
CA ASP A 119 15.26 13.43 5.70
C ASP A 119 14.60 13.46 7.08
N PRO A 120 15.37 13.71 8.16
CA PRO A 120 14.86 13.71 9.52
C PRO A 120 13.72 14.69 9.74
N ASP A 121 13.72 15.83 9.05
CA ASP A 121 12.66 16.84 9.16
C ASP A 121 11.33 16.28 8.64
N THR A 122 11.33 15.65 7.45
CA THR A 122 10.11 15.06 6.91
C THR A 122 9.67 13.84 7.70
N ALA A 123 10.60 13.05 8.24
CA ALA A 123 10.27 11.96 9.15
C ALA A 123 9.52 12.47 10.39
N LEU A 124 9.91 13.62 10.95
CA LEU A 124 9.18 14.29 12.03
C LEU A 124 7.82 14.82 11.57
N LEU A 125 7.73 15.44 10.39
CA LEU A 125 6.45 15.91 9.85
C LEU A 125 5.44 14.76 9.70
N ILE A 126 5.86 13.58 9.25
CA ILE A 126 4.99 12.38 9.18
C ILE A 126 4.44 12.04 10.58
N GLN A 127 5.27 12.06 11.62
CA GLN A 127 4.81 11.83 12.99
C GLN A 127 3.84 12.92 13.48
N ASP A 128 4.07 14.17 13.06
CA ASP A 128 3.26 15.32 13.41
C ASP A 128 1.87 15.28 12.77
N VAL A 129 1.74 14.79 11.53
CA VAL A 129 0.43 14.51 10.89
C VAL A 129 -0.38 13.57 11.77
N HIS A 130 0.23 12.45 12.17
CA HIS A 130 -0.41 11.46 13.02
C HIS A 130 -0.82 12.05 14.38
N ARG A 131 0.07 12.81 15.02
CA ARG A 131 -0.22 13.47 16.31
C ARG A 131 -1.39 14.44 16.20
N ALA A 132 -1.41 15.27 15.15
CA ALA A 132 -2.49 16.25 14.94
C ALA A 132 -3.84 15.57 14.66
N ALA A 133 -3.86 14.52 13.83
CA ALA A 133 -5.07 13.75 13.54
C ALA A 133 -5.66 13.10 14.80
N GLU A 134 -4.82 12.56 15.69
CA GLU A 134 -5.28 11.96 16.95
C GLU A 134 -5.79 12.98 17.97
N GLN A 135 -5.30 14.20 17.91
CA GLN A 135 -5.80 15.32 18.72
C GLN A 135 -7.09 15.91 18.13
N GLY A 136 -7.57 15.41 16.99
CA GLY A 136 -8.72 15.96 16.28
C GLY A 136 -8.47 17.36 15.69
N ASN A 137 -7.21 17.76 15.52
CA ASN A 137 -6.86 19.07 14.97
C ASN A 137 -6.74 19.01 13.44
N ALA A 138 -7.88 19.18 12.78
CA ALA A 138 -8.00 19.00 11.33
C ALA A 138 -7.07 19.93 10.53
N LEU A 139 -7.06 21.20 10.88
CA LEU A 139 -6.25 22.20 10.19
C LEU A 139 -4.75 21.89 10.33
N ALA A 140 -4.30 21.50 11.53
CA ALA A 140 -2.91 21.13 11.74
C ALA A 140 -2.55 19.85 10.97
N ALA A 141 -3.40 18.82 11.01
CA ALA A 141 -3.16 17.57 10.29
C ALA A 141 -3.02 17.83 8.77
N ASP A 142 -3.95 18.59 8.17
CA ASP A 142 -3.91 18.92 6.74
C ASP A 142 -2.68 19.76 6.39
N THR A 143 -2.41 20.80 7.18
CA THR A 143 -1.27 21.71 6.95
C THR A 143 0.05 20.94 6.97
N VAL A 144 0.27 20.14 8.01
CA VAL A 144 1.52 19.37 8.16
C VAL A 144 1.63 18.31 7.06
N PHE A 145 0.53 17.66 6.68
CA PHE A 145 0.50 16.69 5.59
C PHE A 145 0.91 17.33 4.26
N ARG A 146 0.31 18.47 3.89
CA ARG A 146 0.64 19.20 2.66
C ARG A 146 2.08 19.68 2.66
N VAL A 147 2.60 20.15 3.80
CA VAL A 147 4.01 20.56 3.94
C VAL A 147 4.95 19.36 3.74
N ALA A 148 4.66 18.21 4.35
CA ALA A 148 5.46 17.00 4.20
C ALA A 148 5.51 16.53 2.73
N VAL A 149 4.35 16.38 2.09
CA VAL A 149 4.26 15.91 0.70
C VAL A 149 4.89 16.91 -0.28
N SER A 150 4.64 18.22 -0.11
CA SER A 150 5.26 19.28 -0.92
C SER A 150 6.79 19.24 -0.82
N ARG A 151 7.33 19.07 0.39
CA ARG A 151 8.78 18.95 0.61
C ARG A 151 9.36 17.73 -0.09
N LEU A 152 8.73 16.57 0.04
CA LEU A 152 9.17 15.35 -0.65
C LEU A 152 9.12 15.50 -2.17
N LEU A 153 8.03 16.04 -2.70
CA LEU A 153 7.86 16.23 -4.15
C LEU A 153 8.89 17.23 -4.72
N ARG A 154 9.15 18.35 -4.02
CA ARG A 154 10.13 19.34 -4.49
C ARG A 154 11.56 18.82 -4.52
N ARG A 155 11.91 17.90 -3.60
CA ARG A 155 13.28 17.40 -3.45
C ARG A 155 13.53 16.09 -4.19
N HIS A 156 12.54 15.21 -4.23
CA HIS A 156 12.66 13.81 -4.68
C HIS A 156 11.58 13.42 -5.71
N GLY A 157 10.68 14.34 -6.03
CA GLY A 157 9.61 14.12 -6.98
C GLY A 157 10.12 14.08 -8.43
N HIS A 158 9.51 13.21 -9.22
CA HIS A 158 9.71 13.11 -10.65
C HIS A 158 8.40 12.74 -11.36
N ALA A 159 8.39 12.89 -12.68
CA ALA A 159 7.33 12.36 -13.51
C ALA A 159 7.53 10.85 -13.70
N LEU A 160 6.62 10.04 -13.19
CA LEU A 160 6.65 8.60 -13.39
C LEU A 160 6.61 8.26 -14.88
N PRO A 161 7.39 7.27 -15.34
CA PRO A 161 7.37 6.86 -16.73
C PRO A 161 5.98 6.34 -17.09
N GLU A 162 5.47 6.81 -18.24
CA GLU A 162 4.20 6.31 -18.76
C GLU A 162 4.32 4.82 -19.08
N ARG A 163 3.46 4.00 -18.45
CA ARG A 163 3.44 2.55 -18.67
C ARG A 163 2.85 2.26 -20.04
N THR A 164 3.71 2.20 -21.04
CA THR A 164 3.35 1.83 -22.40
C THR A 164 3.38 0.31 -22.56
N VAL A 165 2.22 -0.29 -22.85
CA VAL A 165 2.09 -1.73 -23.10
C VAL A 165 2.68 -2.07 -24.47
N ARG A 166 4.01 -2.25 -24.52
CA ARG A 166 4.76 -2.32 -25.79
C ARG A 166 4.96 -3.74 -26.34
N SER A 167 4.92 -4.78 -25.50
CA SER A 167 5.17 -6.16 -25.92
C SER A 167 3.89 -7.01 -25.95
N ALA A 168 3.91 -8.09 -26.73
CA ALA A 168 2.83 -9.08 -26.72
C ALA A 168 2.63 -9.68 -25.31
N GLY A 169 3.73 -9.93 -24.58
CA GLY A 169 3.67 -10.36 -23.18
C GLY A 169 3.00 -9.35 -22.26
N ALA A 170 3.31 -8.06 -22.38
CA ALA A 170 2.68 -7.01 -21.58
C ALA A 170 1.17 -6.90 -21.89
N ARG A 171 0.77 -7.06 -23.17
CA ARG A 171 -0.65 -7.13 -23.54
C ARG A 171 -1.35 -8.34 -22.92
N ALA A 172 -0.73 -9.52 -22.99
CA ALA A 172 -1.27 -10.72 -22.36
C ALA A 172 -1.40 -10.56 -20.83
N ALA A 173 -0.41 -9.94 -20.17
CA ALA A 173 -0.47 -9.64 -18.75
C ALA A 173 -1.64 -8.69 -18.42
N ALA A 174 -1.81 -7.61 -19.20
CA ALA A 174 -2.92 -6.67 -19.02
C ALA A 174 -4.29 -7.31 -19.22
N SER A 175 -4.45 -8.13 -20.27
CA SER A 175 -5.68 -8.89 -20.50
C SER A 175 -5.95 -9.89 -19.39
N ALA A 176 -4.91 -10.58 -18.89
CA ALA A 176 -5.04 -11.48 -17.74
C ALA A 176 -5.50 -10.74 -16.49
N ARG A 177 -4.94 -9.55 -16.21
CA ARG A 177 -5.35 -8.71 -15.09
C ARG A 177 -6.82 -8.33 -15.19
N LEU A 178 -7.27 -7.92 -16.39
CA LEU A 178 -8.67 -7.58 -16.65
C LEU A 178 -9.61 -8.77 -16.40
N LEU A 179 -9.29 -9.94 -16.94
CA LEU A 179 -10.09 -11.16 -16.77
C LEU A 179 -10.17 -11.57 -15.29
N LEU A 180 -9.06 -11.53 -14.56
CA LEU A 180 -9.02 -11.81 -13.13
C LEU A 180 -9.85 -10.80 -12.31
N THR A 181 -9.85 -9.53 -12.72
CA THR A 181 -10.64 -8.47 -12.09
C THR A 181 -12.15 -8.69 -12.31
N GLN A 182 -12.54 -9.13 -13.50
CA GLN A 182 -13.94 -9.41 -13.85
C GLN A 182 -14.45 -10.69 -13.18
N ARG A 183 -13.60 -11.71 -13.06
CA ARG A 183 -13.93 -13.03 -12.49
C ARG A 183 -13.28 -13.19 -11.11
N LEU A 184 -13.50 -12.22 -10.22
CA LEU A 184 -12.82 -12.18 -8.93
C LEU A 184 -13.15 -13.38 -8.02
N ASN A 185 -14.42 -13.82 -8.01
CA ASN A 185 -14.91 -14.88 -7.13
C ASN A 185 -14.58 -16.28 -7.67
N GLU A 186 -14.67 -16.43 -8.99
CA GLU A 186 -14.41 -17.66 -9.73
C GLU A 186 -13.34 -17.43 -10.79
N PRO A 187 -12.07 -17.21 -10.38
CA PRO A 187 -11.00 -16.94 -11.33
C PRO A 187 -10.69 -18.20 -12.15
N PRO A 188 -10.38 -18.06 -13.46
CA PRO A 188 -9.94 -19.20 -14.26
C PRO A 188 -8.61 -19.76 -13.74
N SER A 189 -8.35 -21.04 -14.01
CA SER A 189 -7.02 -21.63 -13.80
C SER A 189 -5.99 -20.93 -14.68
N LEU A 190 -4.70 -21.08 -14.35
CA LEU A 190 -3.63 -20.50 -15.17
C LEU A 190 -3.65 -21.06 -16.61
N GLU A 191 -3.97 -22.35 -16.78
CA GLU A 191 -4.11 -23.02 -18.07
C GLU A 191 -5.29 -22.46 -18.87
N GLN A 192 -6.44 -22.26 -18.22
CA GLN A 192 -7.62 -21.67 -18.85
C GLN A 192 -7.34 -20.23 -19.29
N LEU A 193 -6.72 -19.43 -18.41
CA LEU A 193 -6.36 -18.04 -18.70
C LEU A 193 -5.33 -17.95 -19.83
N ALA A 194 -4.34 -18.84 -19.84
CA ALA A 194 -3.35 -18.90 -20.90
C ALA A 194 -3.97 -19.31 -22.24
N LYS A 195 -4.89 -20.28 -22.24
CA LYS A 195 -5.64 -20.69 -23.43
C LYS A 195 -6.53 -19.58 -23.99
N GLU A 196 -7.25 -18.85 -23.13
CA GLU A 196 -8.11 -17.72 -23.54
C GLU A 196 -7.29 -16.57 -24.15
N LEU A 197 -6.02 -16.44 -23.77
CA LEU A 197 -5.11 -15.40 -24.24
C LEU A 197 -4.11 -15.88 -25.31
N ASP A 198 -4.31 -17.09 -25.84
CA ASP A 198 -3.45 -17.72 -26.86
C ASP A 198 -1.95 -17.69 -26.50
N THR A 199 -1.63 -18.11 -25.28
CA THR A 199 -0.26 -18.17 -24.76
C THR A 199 -0.02 -19.46 -23.96
N SER A 200 1.24 -19.76 -23.64
CA SER A 200 1.56 -20.81 -22.67
C SER A 200 1.43 -20.32 -21.22
N PRO A 201 1.11 -21.21 -20.25
CA PRO A 201 1.04 -20.87 -18.82
C PRO A 201 2.31 -20.22 -18.28
N PHE A 202 3.48 -20.77 -18.62
CA PHE A 202 4.77 -20.23 -18.16
C PHE A 202 5.10 -18.89 -18.81
N ALA A 203 4.76 -18.68 -20.09
CA ALA A 203 4.94 -17.38 -20.73
C ALA A 203 4.05 -16.32 -20.07
N LEU A 204 2.79 -16.65 -19.77
CA LEU A 204 1.87 -15.76 -19.09
C LEU A 204 2.36 -15.42 -17.67
N LEU A 205 2.81 -16.41 -16.90
CA LEU A 205 3.32 -16.19 -15.54
C LEU A 205 4.54 -15.28 -15.54
N ARG A 206 5.49 -15.48 -16.46
CA ARG A 206 6.66 -14.61 -16.60
C ARG A 206 6.27 -13.20 -17.03
N ALA A 207 5.39 -13.07 -18.02
CA ALA A 207 4.93 -11.78 -18.50
C ALA A 207 4.19 -11.00 -17.41
N PHE A 208 3.29 -11.65 -16.67
CA PHE A 208 2.53 -11.05 -15.58
C PHE A 208 3.46 -10.60 -14.44
N LYS A 209 4.42 -11.44 -14.04
CA LYS A 209 5.41 -11.08 -13.01
C LYS A 209 6.35 -9.96 -13.50
N ALA A 210 6.73 -9.94 -14.76
CA ALA A 210 7.56 -8.86 -15.31
C ALA A 210 6.81 -7.53 -15.33
N GLU A 211 5.52 -7.56 -15.70
CA GLU A 211 4.69 -6.36 -15.76
C GLU A 211 4.30 -5.87 -14.35
N TYR A 212 3.73 -6.73 -13.52
CA TYR A 212 3.12 -6.32 -12.24
C TYR A 212 3.96 -6.68 -11.01
N GLY A 213 5.17 -7.23 -11.19
CA GLY A 213 6.09 -7.64 -10.12
C GLY A 213 5.58 -8.77 -9.21
N LEU A 214 4.37 -9.27 -9.43
CA LEU A 214 3.70 -10.32 -8.67
C LEU A 214 3.21 -11.44 -9.61
N PRO A 215 3.20 -12.71 -9.18
CA PRO A 215 2.48 -13.76 -9.90
C PRO A 215 0.96 -13.52 -9.91
N PRO A 216 0.21 -14.03 -10.91
CA PRO A 216 -1.23 -13.78 -11.04
C PRO A 216 -2.06 -14.06 -9.78
N HIS A 217 -1.82 -15.20 -9.11
CA HIS A 217 -2.55 -15.56 -7.89
C HIS A 217 -2.28 -14.58 -6.73
N ALA A 218 -1.02 -14.20 -6.50
CA ALA A 218 -0.67 -13.24 -5.45
C ALA A 218 -1.26 -11.86 -5.72
N TRP A 219 -1.25 -11.43 -6.99
CA TRP A 219 -1.89 -10.19 -7.42
C TRP A 219 -3.42 -10.24 -7.16
N LEU A 220 -4.08 -11.34 -7.54
CA LEU A 220 -5.52 -11.52 -7.30
C LEU A 220 -5.85 -11.50 -5.81
N THR A 221 -5.07 -12.16 -4.95
CA THR A 221 -5.26 -12.10 -3.49
C THR A 221 -5.17 -10.65 -2.98
N GLY A 222 -4.20 -9.89 -3.46
CA GLY A 222 -4.08 -8.46 -3.14
C GLY A 222 -5.30 -7.67 -3.59
N GLU A 223 -5.79 -7.92 -4.81
CA GLU A 223 -7.00 -7.25 -5.33
C GLU A 223 -8.25 -7.59 -4.51
N ARG A 224 -8.42 -8.85 -4.10
CA ARG A 224 -9.50 -9.26 -3.19
C ARG A 224 -9.43 -8.53 -1.85
N VAL A 225 -8.24 -8.38 -1.27
CA VAL A 225 -8.05 -7.60 -0.04
C VAL A 225 -8.38 -6.13 -0.25
N ARG A 226 -7.97 -5.51 -1.37
CA ARG A 226 -8.36 -4.11 -1.69
C ARG A 226 -9.86 -3.93 -1.80
N ARG A 227 -10.55 -4.86 -2.48
CA ARG A 227 -12.02 -4.86 -2.55
C ARG A 227 -12.65 -5.03 -1.17
N ALA A 228 -12.07 -5.88 -0.33
CA ALA A 228 -12.53 -6.06 1.04
C ALA A 228 -12.38 -4.77 1.84
N CYS A 229 -11.25 -4.03 1.73
CA CYS A 229 -11.11 -2.71 2.36
C CYS A 229 -12.27 -1.80 1.99
N ARG A 230 -12.57 -1.64 0.69
CA ARG A 230 -13.69 -0.79 0.23
C ARG A 230 -15.05 -1.20 0.78
N LEU A 231 -15.32 -2.50 0.89
CA LEU A 231 -16.56 -3.00 1.52
C LEU A 231 -16.60 -2.69 3.02
N LEU A 232 -15.47 -2.87 3.72
CA LEU A 232 -15.35 -2.55 5.14
C LEU A 232 -15.45 -1.05 5.40
N ASP A 233 -14.92 -0.21 4.51
CA ASP A 233 -15.07 1.26 4.54
C ASP A 233 -16.56 1.62 4.46
N GLY A 234 -17.33 0.94 3.60
CA GLY A 234 -18.79 1.05 3.50
C GLY A 234 -19.58 0.35 4.60
N GLY A 235 -18.92 -0.16 5.64
CA GLY A 235 -19.57 -0.77 6.82
C GLY A 235 -19.97 -2.25 6.67
N THR A 236 -19.66 -2.91 5.55
CA THR A 236 -19.97 -4.34 5.36
C THR A 236 -19.30 -5.20 6.44
N PRO A 237 -19.99 -6.18 7.05
CA PRO A 237 -19.39 -7.11 7.99
C PRO A 237 -18.27 -7.97 7.36
N PRO A 238 -17.24 -8.41 8.12
CA PRO A 238 -16.10 -9.11 7.54
C PRO A 238 -16.46 -10.47 6.93
N ALA A 239 -17.48 -11.15 7.48
CA ALA A 239 -17.99 -12.40 6.92
C ALA A 239 -18.59 -12.19 5.53
N GLU A 240 -19.44 -11.17 5.37
CA GLU A 240 -20.05 -10.83 4.10
C GLU A 240 -19.01 -10.34 3.09
N ALA A 241 -18.08 -9.48 3.54
CA ALA A 241 -16.98 -9.01 2.71
C ALA A 241 -16.11 -10.17 2.20
N ALA A 242 -15.86 -11.20 3.01
CA ALA A 242 -15.07 -12.36 2.60
C ALA A 242 -15.72 -13.09 1.41
N VAL A 243 -17.03 -13.38 1.50
CA VAL A 243 -17.80 -14.04 0.44
C VAL A 243 -17.88 -13.15 -0.80
N ALA A 244 -18.17 -11.86 -0.62
CA ALA A 244 -18.35 -10.91 -1.72
C ALA A 244 -17.11 -10.77 -2.61
N VAL A 245 -15.91 -10.90 -2.03
CA VAL A 245 -14.63 -10.78 -2.76
C VAL A 245 -14.00 -12.12 -3.13
N GLY A 246 -14.66 -13.25 -2.85
CA GLY A 246 -14.21 -14.57 -3.28
C GLY A 246 -13.20 -15.26 -2.35
N PHE A 247 -13.18 -14.92 -1.06
CA PHE A 247 -12.57 -15.81 -0.04
C PHE A 247 -13.58 -16.89 0.36
N SER A 248 -13.06 -18.06 0.76
CA SER A 248 -13.91 -19.20 1.19
C SER A 248 -14.74 -18.89 2.43
N ASP A 249 -14.18 -18.10 3.34
CA ASP A 249 -14.73 -17.81 4.65
C ASP A 249 -14.01 -16.61 5.30
N GLN A 250 -14.57 -16.12 6.41
CA GLN A 250 -13.98 -15.01 7.17
C GLN A 250 -12.56 -15.32 7.71
N PRO A 251 -12.27 -16.50 8.30
CA PRO A 251 -10.90 -16.86 8.68
C PRO A 251 -9.89 -16.74 7.53
N HIS A 252 -10.26 -17.13 6.33
CA HIS A 252 -9.43 -17.03 5.14
C HIS A 252 -9.16 -15.58 4.76
N LEU A 253 -10.19 -14.72 4.73
CA LEU A 253 -10.01 -13.27 4.59
C LEU A 253 -9.08 -12.73 5.70
N ASN A 254 -9.32 -13.09 6.96
CA ASN A 254 -8.58 -12.57 8.10
C ASN A 254 -7.07 -12.85 7.99
N ARG A 255 -6.69 -14.06 7.57
CA ARG A 255 -5.28 -14.43 7.34
C ARG A 255 -4.62 -13.54 6.30
N HIS A 256 -5.23 -13.36 5.13
CA HIS A 256 -4.64 -12.56 4.06
C HIS A 256 -4.70 -11.07 4.33
N PHE A 257 -5.82 -10.59 4.85
CA PHE A 257 -6.02 -9.19 5.18
C PHE A 257 -5.03 -8.74 6.25
N THR A 258 -4.89 -9.48 7.35
CA THR A 258 -3.93 -9.11 8.41
C THR A 258 -2.50 -9.10 7.89
N ARG A 259 -2.12 -10.07 7.04
CA ARG A 259 -0.77 -10.14 6.45
C ARG A 259 -0.47 -8.98 5.49
N ILE A 260 -1.47 -8.43 4.80
CA ILE A 260 -1.28 -7.39 3.77
C ILE A 260 -1.53 -5.98 4.33
N VAL A 261 -2.52 -5.82 5.22
CA VAL A 261 -2.96 -4.53 5.77
C VAL A 261 -2.35 -4.26 7.16
N GLY A 262 -1.83 -5.29 7.83
CA GLY A 262 -1.19 -5.16 9.15
C GLY A 262 -2.16 -5.16 10.34
N VAL A 263 -3.47 -5.11 10.09
CA VAL A 263 -4.54 -5.20 11.11
C VAL A 263 -5.61 -6.19 10.68
N THR A 264 -6.41 -6.69 11.62
CA THR A 264 -7.54 -7.57 11.29
C THR A 264 -8.67 -6.79 10.58
N PRO A 265 -9.49 -7.44 9.71
CA PRO A 265 -10.66 -6.81 9.09
C PRO A 265 -11.63 -6.16 10.08
N GLY A 266 -11.80 -6.78 11.25
CA GLY A 266 -12.67 -6.27 12.30
C GLY A 266 -12.11 -4.99 12.95
N ALA A 267 -10.81 -4.94 13.21
CA ALA A 267 -10.15 -3.73 13.71
C ALA A 267 -10.20 -2.60 12.66
N TYR A 268 -9.90 -2.93 11.41
CA TYR A 268 -9.95 -2.01 10.28
C TYR A 268 -11.34 -1.34 10.16
N ARG A 269 -12.42 -2.14 10.15
CA ARG A 269 -13.80 -1.63 10.07
C ARG A 269 -14.16 -0.72 11.24
N ARG A 270 -13.78 -1.10 12.48
CA ARG A 270 -14.12 -0.29 13.67
C ARG A 270 -13.55 1.11 13.61
N GLU A 271 -12.33 1.27 13.09
CA GLU A 271 -11.70 2.59 12.92
C GLU A 271 -12.36 3.45 11.83
N ARG A 272 -13.24 2.88 11.00
CA ARG A 272 -14.04 3.60 9.99
C ARG A 272 -15.49 3.81 10.39
N ALA A 273 -16.04 2.89 11.19
CA ALA A 273 -17.40 2.98 11.73
C ALA A 273 -17.53 4.00 12.89
N GLY A 274 -16.42 4.56 13.38
CA GLY A 274 -16.40 5.65 14.36
C GLY A 274 -16.55 7.04 13.75
N THR A 275 -17.00 7.11 12.49
CA THR A 275 -17.27 8.32 11.71
C THR A 275 -18.76 8.41 11.42
#